data_AF-A0A920P4B8-F1
#
_entry.id   AF-A0A920P4B8-F1
#
_cell.length_a   1.000
_cell.length_b   1.000
_cell.length_c   1.000
_cell.angle_alpha   90.00
_cell.angle_beta   90.00
_cell.angle_gamma   90.00
#
_symmetry.space_group_name_H-M   'P 1'
#
loop_
_entity.id
_entity.type
_entity.pdbx_description
1 polymer ?
#
loop_
_entity_poly.entity_id
_entity_poly.type
_entity_poly.pdbx_seq_one_letter_code
_entity_poly.pdbx_strand_id
1 'polypeptide(L)'
;MILSPNPLLQMNFSDTRSIGLRWSGDALVFTGSTGDGPEISIDGDSSQGPSPMELLLLSISGCMAIDLRVILEKSRVPVESLEIDPYGCASGRRAKEIRVNSACLSDYWS
;
A
#
# COMPACT_ATOMS: atom_id res chain seq x y z
N MET A 1 36.74 6.05 18.78
CA MET A 1 36.00 5.77 17.54
C MET A 1 34.53 5.78 17.88
N ILE A 2 33.88 6.95 17.74
CA ILE A 2 32.43 7.08 17.92
C ILE A 2 31.84 6.65 16.58
N LEU A 3 31.04 5.58 16.58
CA LEU A 3 30.29 5.14 15.40
C LEU A 3 29.45 6.34 14.93
N SER A 4 29.64 6.75 13.68
CA SER A 4 28.80 7.75 13.03
C SER A 4 27.32 7.34 13.19
N PRO A 5 26.43 8.21 13.68
CA PRO A 5 25.02 7.88 13.77
C PRO A 5 24.51 7.53 12.37
N ASN A 6 23.88 6.36 12.23
CA ASN A 6 23.32 5.92 10.95
C ASN A 6 22.22 6.91 10.53
N PRO A 7 22.38 7.62 9.39
CA PRO A 7 21.41 8.62 8.94
C PRO A 7 20.04 8.01 8.59
N LEU A 8 19.96 6.68 8.43
CA LEU A 8 18.71 5.97 8.11
C LEU A 8 17.82 5.67 9.32
N LEU A 9 18.19 6.12 10.53
CA LEU A 9 17.42 5.93 11.76
C LEU A 9 16.90 7.25 12.36
N GLN A 10 16.98 8.36 11.62
CA GLN A 10 16.34 9.61 12.01
C GLN A 10 14.91 9.69 11.44
N MET A 11 14.06 8.72 11.81
CA MET A 11 12.63 8.83 11.53
C MET A 11 11.99 9.75 12.57
N ASN A 12 11.85 11.02 12.20
CA ASN A 12 10.97 11.99 12.83
C ASN A 12 9.52 11.46 12.76
N PHE A 13 8.92 11.14 13.90
CA PHE A 13 7.53 10.65 14.01
C PHE A 13 6.46 11.75 14.00
N SER A 14 6.79 12.97 13.59
CA SER A 14 5.89 14.12 13.57
C SER A 14 5.57 14.65 12.16
N ASP A 15 5.56 13.77 11.16
CA ASP A 15 5.10 14.10 9.80
C ASP A 15 3.59 13.90 9.66
N THR A 16 2.80 14.88 10.11
CA THR A 16 1.36 14.90 9.77
C THR A 16 1.21 15.18 8.28
N ARG A 17 0.71 14.19 7.51
CA ARG A 17 0.38 14.35 6.08
C ARG A 17 -1.13 14.55 5.95
N SER A 18 -1.54 15.68 5.36
CA SER A 18 -2.93 15.97 5.02
C SER A 18 -3.12 15.79 3.52
N ILE A 19 -4.06 14.91 3.12
CA ILE A 19 -4.40 14.64 1.72
C ILE A 19 -5.93 14.72 1.54
N GLY A 20 -6.38 15.01 0.33
CA GLY A 20 -7.80 15.12 0.01
C GLY A 20 -8.14 14.44 -1.31
N LEU A 21 -9.40 14.03 -1.45
CA LEU A 21 -9.98 13.51 -2.68
C LEU A 21 -11.02 14.50 -3.21
N ARG A 22 -11.09 14.61 -4.53
CA ARG A 22 -12.07 15.39 -5.28
C ARG A 22 -12.93 14.44 -6.08
N TRP A 23 -14.24 14.65 -6.04
CA TRP A 23 -15.20 14.01 -6.92
C TRP A 23 -15.65 15.03 -7.96
N SER A 24 -15.71 14.63 -9.24
CA SER A 24 -16.09 15.50 -10.36
C SER A 24 -17.61 15.59 -10.57
N GLY A 25 -18.39 14.73 -9.92
CA GLY A 25 -19.84 14.63 -10.10
C GLY A 25 -20.28 13.49 -11.03
N ASP A 26 -19.32 12.77 -11.63
CA ASP A 26 -19.58 11.63 -12.52
C ASP A 26 -19.14 10.31 -11.88
N ALA A 27 -19.99 9.29 -12.02
CA ALA A 27 -19.78 7.93 -11.51
C ALA A 27 -19.20 7.88 -10.08
N LEU A 28 -18.48 6.79 -9.76
CA LEU A 28 -17.75 6.61 -8.50
C LEU A 28 -16.25 6.86 -8.70
N VAL A 29 -15.89 7.90 -9.46
CA VAL A 29 -14.51 8.24 -9.82
C VAL A 29 -14.04 9.45 -9.04
N PHE A 30 -12.96 9.28 -8.29
CA PHE A 30 -12.35 10.31 -7.45
C PHE A 30 -10.92 10.57 -7.90
N THR A 31 -10.43 11.79 -7.76
CA THR A 31 -9.02 12.13 -8.00
C THR A 31 -8.39 12.81 -6.79
N GLY A 32 -7.10 12.64 -6.60
CA GLY A 32 -6.35 13.35 -5.56
C GLY A 32 -4.84 13.27 -5.78
N SER A 33 -4.09 14.18 -5.16
CA SER A 33 -2.63 14.21 -5.23
C SER A 33 -2.02 14.30 -3.83
N THR A 34 -0.78 13.82 -3.70
CA THR A 34 0.01 13.96 -2.48
C THR A 34 0.99 15.11 -2.64
N GLY A 35 0.63 16.32 -2.18
CA GLY A 35 1.44 17.52 -2.40
C GLY A 35 1.62 17.80 -3.90
N ASP A 36 2.87 17.98 -4.34
CA ASP A 36 3.24 18.17 -5.75
C ASP A 36 3.37 16.85 -6.54
N GLY A 37 2.95 15.73 -5.95
CA GLY A 37 2.94 14.42 -6.60
C GLY A 37 1.92 14.31 -7.73
N PRO A 38 2.00 13.24 -8.54
CA PRO A 38 1.04 12.99 -9.61
C PRO A 38 -0.39 12.83 -9.05
N GLU A 39 -1.38 13.20 -9.86
CA GLU A 39 -2.78 12.92 -9.56
C GLU A 39 -3.04 11.40 -9.70
N ILE A 40 -3.75 10.86 -8.72
CA ILE A 40 -4.17 9.47 -8.67
C ILE A 40 -5.69 9.45 -8.85
N SER A 41 -6.16 8.62 -9.78
CA SER A 41 -7.58 8.32 -9.96
C SER A 41 -7.95 7.07 -9.16
N ILE A 42 -9.07 7.12 -8.46
CA ILE A 42 -9.65 6.01 -7.70
C ILE A 42 -11.04 5.77 -8.26
N ASP A 43 -11.29 4.56 -8.76
CA ASP A 43 -12.50 4.26 -9.50
C ASP A 43 -13.25 3.06 -8.90
N GLY A 44 -14.48 3.28 -8.47
CA GLY A 44 -15.32 2.22 -7.92
C GLY A 44 -15.57 1.03 -8.86
N ASP A 45 -15.48 1.21 -10.18
CA ASP A 45 -15.68 0.14 -11.18
C ASP A 45 -14.38 -0.40 -11.79
N SER A 46 -13.23 0.16 -11.39
CA SER A 46 -11.89 -0.20 -11.87
C SER A 46 -11.66 0.03 -13.38
N SER A 47 -12.43 0.91 -14.04
CA SER A 47 -12.31 1.16 -15.48
C SER A 47 -11.30 2.23 -15.84
N GLN A 48 -11.24 3.33 -15.07
CA GLN A 48 -10.37 4.49 -15.32
C GLN A 48 -9.18 4.57 -14.34
N GLY A 49 -9.18 3.73 -13.31
CA GLY A 49 -8.12 3.64 -12.30
C GLY A 49 -8.34 2.44 -11.39
N PRO A 50 -7.44 2.17 -10.44
CA PRO A 50 -7.65 1.10 -9.47
C PRO A 50 -8.87 1.40 -8.58
N SER A 51 -9.58 0.35 -8.19
CA SER A 51 -10.57 0.43 -7.12
C SER A 51 -9.93 0.85 -5.80
N PRO A 52 -10.73 1.42 -4.87
CA PRO A 52 -10.26 1.68 -3.52
C PRO A 52 -9.62 0.45 -2.85
N MET A 53 -10.12 -0.76 -3.13
CA MET A 53 -9.58 -2.00 -2.58
C MET A 53 -8.23 -2.35 -3.18
N GLU A 54 -8.09 -2.29 -4.50
CA GLU A 54 -6.81 -2.55 -5.16
C GLU A 54 -5.74 -1.54 -4.74
N LEU A 55 -6.10 -0.26 -4.68
CA LEU A 55 -5.17 0.78 -4.22
C LEU A 55 -4.76 0.58 -2.75
N LEU A 56 -5.69 0.14 -1.89
CA LEU A 56 -5.37 -0.22 -0.51
C LEU A 56 -4.39 -1.41 -0.45
N LEU A 57 -4.63 -2.47 -1.23
CA LEU A 57 -3.74 -3.63 -1.29
C LEU A 57 -2.34 -3.25 -1.78
N LEU A 58 -2.25 -2.40 -2.81
CA LEU A 58 -0.97 -1.84 -3.27
C LEU A 58 -0.28 -1.03 -2.18
N SER A 59 -1.03 -0.20 -1.43
CA SER A 59 -0.46 0.65 -0.37
C SER A 59 0.15 -0.17 0.77
N ILE A 60 -0.54 -1.22 1.23
CA ILE A 60 -0.07 -2.12 2.29
C ILE A 60 1.14 -2.91 1.79
N SER A 61 1.08 -3.42 0.56
CA SER A 61 2.19 -4.14 -0.05
C SER A 61 3.44 -3.27 -0.20
N GLY A 62 3.26 -1.99 -0.56
CA GLY A 62 4.34 -1.01 -0.60
C GLY A 62 5.01 -0.81 0.75
N CYS A 63 4.22 -0.66 1.83
CA CYS A 63 4.77 -0.57 3.19
C CYS A 63 5.60 -1.81 3.55
N MET A 64 5.07 -3.01 3.28
CA MET A 64 5.78 -4.26 3.56
C MET A 64 7.05 -4.43 2.72
N ALA A 65 7.01 -4.08 1.43
CA ALA A 65 8.16 -4.17 0.54
C ALA A 65 9.31 -3.28 1.01
N ILE A 66 9.01 -2.06 1.48
CA ILE A 66 10.01 -1.14 2.03
C ILE A 66 10.69 -1.77 3.26
N ASP A 67 9.91 -2.29 4.21
CA ASP A 67 10.45 -2.93 5.40
C ASP A 67 11.37 -4.11 5.06
N LEU A 68 10.92 -5.00 4.16
CA LEU A 68 11.71 -6.15 3.70
C LEU A 68 13.01 -5.69 3.02
N ARG A 69 12.95 -4.71 2.13
CA ARG A 69 14.15 -4.21 1.44
C ARG A 69 15.12 -3.53 2.40
N VAL A 70 14.63 -2.80 3.41
CA VAL A 70 15.48 -2.20 4.45
C VAL A 70 16.18 -3.28 5.30
N ILE A 71 15.46 -4.35 5.66
CA ILE A 71 16.02 -5.47 6.44
C ILE A 71 17.08 -6.22 5.62
N LEU A 72 16.77 -6.58 4.37
CA LEU A 72 17.67 -7.37 3.52
C LEU A 72 19.00 -6.65 3.25
N GLU A 73 18.95 -5.33 3.03
CA GLU A 73 20.17 -4.52 2.89
C GLU A 73 20.99 -4.45 4.17
N LYS A 74 20.33 -4.26 5.33
CA LYS A 74 21.04 -4.29 6.62
C LYS A 74 21.70 -5.65 6.88
N SER A 75 21.08 -6.73 6.44
CA SER A 75 21.61 -8.10 6.53
C SER A 75 22.64 -8.45 5.45
N ARG A 76 22.95 -7.53 4.52
CA ARG A 76 23.89 -7.74 3.39
C ARG A 76 23.52 -8.93 2.51
N VAL A 77 22.24 -9.25 2.39
CA VAL A 77 21.73 -10.27 1.47
C VAL A 77 21.50 -9.62 0.11
N PRO A 78 22.22 -10.04 -0.95
CA PRO A 78 21.97 -9.52 -2.29
C PRO A 78 20.61 -10.01 -2.79
N VAL A 79 19.76 -9.08 -3.25
CA VAL A 79 18.47 -9.40 -3.86
C VAL A 79 18.35 -8.67 -5.19
N GLU A 80 17.98 -9.41 -6.23
CA GLU A 80 17.83 -8.89 -7.60
C GLU A 80 16.38 -8.48 -7.90
N SER A 81 15.41 -9.13 -7.27
CA SER A 81 13.98 -8.83 -7.41
C SER A 81 13.23 -9.13 -6.11
N LEU A 82 12.13 -8.39 -5.89
CA LEU A 82 11.16 -8.60 -4.82
C LEU A 82 9.77 -8.40 -5.42
N GLU A 83 8.92 -9.41 -5.28
CA GLU A 83 7.54 -9.39 -5.76
C GLU A 83 6.61 -9.71 -4.59
N ILE A 84 5.48 -8.99 -4.51
CA ILE A 84 4.43 -9.23 -3.54
C ILE A 84 3.14 -9.33 -4.33
N ASP A 85 2.40 -10.42 -4.15
CA ASP A 85 1.11 -10.68 -4.76
C ASP A 85 0.01 -10.56 -3.67
N PRO A 86 -0.54 -9.35 -3.45
CA PRO A 86 -1.59 -9.16 -2.47
C PRO A 86 -2.95 -9.55 -3.05
N TYR A 87 -3.73 -10.27 -2.26
CA TYR A 87 -5.13 -10.50 -2.57
C TYR A 87 -6.00 -10.09 -1.35
N GLY A 88 -7.21 -9.64 -1.64
CA GLY A 88 -8.18 -9.21 -0.65
C GLY A 88 -9.59 -9.37 -1.18
N CYS A 89 -10.55 -9.46 -0.28
CA CYS A 89 -11.96 -9.58 -0.64
C CYS A 89 -12.74 -8.44 0.03
N ALA A 90 -13.46 -7.67 -0.78
CA ALA A 90 -14.45 -6.73 -0.28
C ALA A 90 -15.69 -7.51 0.17
N SER A 91 -15.73 -7.96 1.42
CA SER A 91 -16.91 -8.63 1.97
C SER A 91 -18.04 -7.61 2.15
N GLY A 92 -19.16 -7.79 1.43
CA GLY A 92 -20.34 -6.93 1.47
C GLY A 92 -21.06 -6.86 2.83
N ARG A 93 -20.49 -7.40 3.91
CA ARG A 93 -20.90 -7.17 5.30
C ARG A 93 -19.81 -6.36 5.99
N ARG A 94 -20.13 -5.11 6.37
CA ARG A 94 -19.33 -4.17 7.20
C ARG A 94 -18.02 -4.82 7.69
N ALA A 95 -16.92 -4.60 6.96
CA ALA A 95 -15.63 -5.17 7.32
C ALA A 95 -15.25 -4.75 8.75
N LYS A 96 -15.26 -5.71 9.68
CA LYS A 96 -14.78 -5.54 11.06
C LYS A 96 -13.36 -6.06 11.27
N GLU A 97 -12.75 -6.61 10.22
CA GLU A 97 -11.47 -7.29 10.30
C GLU A 97 -10.78 -7.27 8.93
N ILE A 98 -9.53 -6.81 8.88
CA ILE A 98 -8.63 -6.99 7.74
C ILE A 98 -7.77 -8.21 8.10
N ARG A 99 -7.88 -9.29 7.32
CA ARG A 99 -7.02 -10.48 7.49
C ARG A 99 -5.95 -10.49 6.41
N VAL A 100 -4.69 -10.59 6.84
CA VAL A 100 -3.56 -10.90 5.97
C VAL A 100 -3.31 -12.40 6.07
N ASN A 101 -3.75 -13.16 5.06
CA ASN A 101 -3.40 -14.58 4.87
C ASN A 101 -2.85 -14.74 3.44
N SER A 102 -2.39 -15.92 3.04
CA SER A 102 -1.79 -16.19 1.71
C SER A 102 -2.73 -16.80 0.63
N ALA A 103 -4.00 -17.08 0.90
CA ALA A 103 -5.02 -17.31 -0.14
C ALA A 103 -6.45 -17.11 0.41
N CYS A 104 -7.39 -16.73 -0.45
CA CYS A 104 -8.82 -16.85 -0.17
C CYS A 104 -9.15 -18.34 -0.15
N LEU A 105 -9.04 -18.98 1.03
CA LEU A 105 -9.15 -20.41 1.28
C LEU A 105 -10.56 -21.01 1.05
N SER A 106 -11.42 -20.36 0.26
CA SER A 106 -12.76 -20.88 -0.08
C SER A 106 -12.71 -21.97 -1.16
N ASP A 107 -11.72 -21.97 -2.05
CA ASP A 107 -11.81 -22.76 -3.29
C ASP A 107 -10.77 -23.90 -3.39
N TYR A 108 -10.09 -24.24 -2.28
CA TYR A 108 -9.08 -25.32 -2.24
C TYR A 108 -9.49 -26.56 -1.42
N TRP A 109 -10.79 -26.72 -1.15
CA TRP A 109 -11.38 -27.99 -0.69
C TRP A 109 -12.72 -28.24 -1.40
N SER A 110 -12.63 -28.71 -2.64
CA SER A 110 -13.52 -29.72 -3.26
C SER A 110 -12.80 -30.38 -4.43
#